data_AF-A0A9K3M0Y8-F1
#
_entry.id   AF-A0A9K3M0Y8-F1
#
_cell.length_a   1.000
_cell.length_b   1.000
_cell.length_c   1.000
_cell.angle_alpha   90.00
_cell.angle_beta   90.00
_cell.angle_gamma   90.00
#
_symmetry.space_group_name_H-M   'P 1'
#
loop_
_entity.id
_entity.type
_entity.pdbx_description
1 polymer ?
#
loop_
_entity_poly.entity_id
_entity_poly.type
_entity_poly.pdbx_seq_one_letter_code
_entity_poly.pdbx_strand_id
1 'polypeptide(L)'
;MVNTASLDDPPGCCEQALDYNRLPDACTNEIREENLIARQQKKKDEFDNRNWLHRFVERERNLLIACIVLVVCMNISTGRYILYPFMIFSTWVHEMCHAMAALLMGGYVQKLQIFRDGSGLAYTAVSGSWKRGFVASGGYPGTATLGCILLLFRRTTLGPTVGTISIGLLMVLSCAMWVRNGFGLAMLLSEGIVLSLLGWKLPAHFLDVLFSFLAATCSLNAVESIHDLFAVGNYYVGGEEVTNSDAHTVAEKWGMDYRFWAILWLVFSFVMTAVGIIFAFNARENQLLRRRNTHYDNAVRNEIIDAEVMPVTYISPPATQNYITTASRPAPSPPLYDQSMSTEQPQASASPQEKKKRKWFGFLKKKPQYQATLY
;
A
#
# COMPACT_ATOMS: atom_id res chain seq x y z
N MET A 1 -40.00 -12.93 -59.11
CA MET A 1 -40.50 -13.92 -58.13
C MET A 1 -40.23 -13.38 -56.74
N VAL A 2 -41.31 -13.20 -55.98
CA VAL A 2 -41.44 -13.29 -54.51
C VAL A 2 -40.60 -12.37 -53.59
N ASN A 3 -41.35 -11.44 -52.98
CA ASN A 3 -41.23 -10.79 -51.66
C ASN A 3 -40.41 -11.51 -50.56
N THR A 4 -39.79 -10.73 -49.68
CA THR A 4 -40.15 -10.64 -48.24
C THR A 4 -39.59 -9.35 -47.63
N ALA A 5 -40.32 -8.82 -46.65
CA ALA A 5 -40.19 -7.50 -46.05
C ALA A 5 -39.61 -7.55 -44.62
N SER A 6 -39.07 -6.39 -44.20
CA SER A 6 -38.93 -5.81 -42.85
C SER A 6 -38.31 -6.61 -41.69
N LEU A 7 -37.35 -5.99 -40.99
CA LEU A 7 -37.44 -5.62 -39.57
C LEU A 7 -36.22 -4.76 -39.16
N ASP A 8 -36.48 -3.46 -39.02
CA ASP A 8 -35.91 -2.49 -38.07
C ASP A 8 -34.38 -2.38 -37.88
N ASP A 9 -33.74 -1.58 -38.73
CA ASP A 9 -32.56 -0.81 -38.36
C ASP A 9 -32.99 0.57 -37.81
N PRO A 10 -32.49 1.05 -36.66
CA PRO A 10 -32.75 2.42 -36.21
C PRO A 10 -32.07 3.39 -37.19
N PRO A 11 -32.78 4.41 -37.72
CA PRO A 11 -32.20 5.27 -38.73
C PRO A 11 -31.15 6.18 -38.08
N GLY A 12 -29.94 6.12 -38.63
CA GLY A 12 -28.87 7.07 -38.32
C GLY A 12 -29.35 8.50 -38.54
N CYS A 13 -29.60 9.21 -37.44
CA CYS A 13 -29.74 10.66 -37.44
C CYS A 13 -28.41 11.24 -36.95
N CYS A 14 -27.48 11.55 -37.85
CA CYS A 14 -26.52 12.65 -37.75
C CYS A 14 -25.42 12.50 -38.82
N GLU A 15 -25.78 12.50 -40.09
CA GLU A 15 -24.78 12.74 -41.14
C GLU A 15 -25.38 13.52 -42.30
N GLN A 16 -25.80 14.75 -42.03
CA GLN A 16 -25.97 15.78 -43.06
C GLN A 16 -26.06 17.16 -42.40
N ALA A 17 -25.24 18.09 -42.90
CA ALA A 17 -25.19 19.47 -42.46
C ALA A 17 -26.58 20.12 -42.52
N LEU A 18 -27.18 20.40 -41.36
CA LEU A 18 -28.49 21.03 -41.27
C LEU A 18 -28.48 22.22 -40.32
N ASP A 19 -29.06 23.29 -40.86
CA ASP A 19 -29.40 24.58 -40.27
C ASP A 19 -29.95 24.45 -38.84
N TYR A 20 -29.29 25.13 -37.89
CA TYR A 20 -29.57 25.08 -36.45
C TYR A 20 -31.03 25.45 -36.09
N ASN A 21 -31.73 26.14 -37.01
CA ASN A 21 -33.10 26.62 -36.82
C ASN A 21 -34.21 25.60 -37.21
N ARG A 22 -33.86 24.36 -37.58
CA ARG A 22 -34.85 23.39 -38.09
C ARG A 22 -34.71 21.96 -37.54
N LEU A 23 -34.19 21.82 -36.33
CA LEU A 23 -34.19 20.53 -35.61
C LEU A 23 -35.55 20.30 -34.95
N PRO A 24 -36.13 19.08 -35.02
CA PRO A 24 -37.35 18.74 -34.27
C PRO A 24 -37.10 18.80 -32.75
N ASP A 25 -38.09 19.27 -31.97
CA ASP A 25 -37.97 19.57 -30.53
C ASP A 25 -37.34 18.43 -29.71
N ALA A 26 -37.59 17.17 -30.09
CA ALA A 26 -37.03 15.98 -29.45
C ALA A 26 -35.49 15.90 -29.59
N CYS A 27 -34.94 16.20 -30.78
CA CYS A 27 -33.50 16.16 -31.04
C CYS A 27 -32.78 17.31 -30.32
N THR A 28 -33.40 18.50 -30.23
CA THR A 28 -32.88 19.61 -29.41
C THR A 28 -32.92 19.32 -27.91
N ASN A 29 -33.90 18.56 -27.43
CA ASN A 29 -33.98 18.16 -26.02
C ASN A 29 -32.94 17.11 -25.66
N GLU A 30 -32.70 16.11 -26.51
CA GLU A 30 -31.63 15.11 -26.32
C GLU A 30 -30.24 15.78 -26.31
N ILE A 31 -29.94 16.63 -27.30
CA ILE A 31 -28.66 17.38 -27.33
C ILE A 31 -28.51 18.29 -26.10
N ARG A 32 -29.62 18.85 -25.59
CA ARG A 32 -29.61 19.68 -24.37
C ARG A 32 -29.36 18.85 -23.12
N GLU A 33 -29.97 17.68 -23.00
CA GLU A 33 -29.72 16.74 -21.90
C GLU A 33 -28.30 16.22 -21.90
N GLU A 34 -27.76 15.79 -23.05
CA GLU A 34 -26.37 15.36 -23.17
C GLU A 34 -25.39 16.48 -22.77
N ASN A 35 -25.63 17.71 -23.22
CA ASN A 35 -24.80 18.86 -22.84
C ASN A 35 -24.91 19.20 -21.35
N LEU A 36 -26.09 19.03 -20.74
CA LEU A 36 -26.29 19.19 -19.30
C LEU A 36 -25.54 18.12 -18.51
N ILE A 37 -25.63 16.86 -18.93
CA ILE A 37 -24.90 15.73 -18.35
C ILE A 37 -23.40 15.96 -18.49
N ALA A 38 -22.90 16.34 -19.67
CA ALA A 38 -21.49 16.63 -19.89
C ALA A 38 -20.99 17.79 -19.02
N ARG A 39 -21.79 18.86 -18.86
CA ARG A 39 -21.46 19.99 -17.95
C ARG A 39 -21.46 19.58 -16.49
N GLN A 40 -22.40 18.73 -16.07
CA GLN A 40 -22.45 18.21 -14.71
C GLN A 40 -21.29 17.25 -14.43
N GLN A 41 -20.96 16.37 -15.39
CA GLN A 41 -19.80 15.48 -15.33
C GLN A 41 -18.51 16.28 -15.21
N LYS A 42 -18.32 17.28 -16.08
CA LYS A 42 -17.14 18.18 -16.03
C LYS A 42 -17.02 18.91 -14.69
N LYS A 43 -18.13 19.46 -14.15
CA LYS A 43 -18.13 20.10 -12.83
C LYS A 43 -17.82 19.12 -11.71
N LYS A 44 -18.33 17.89 -11.80
CA LYS A 44 -18.06 16.80 -10.86
C LYS A 44 -16.59 16.40 -10.91
N ASP A 45 -16.02 16.25 -12.09
CA ASP A 45 -14.60 15.92 -12.30
C ASP A 45 -13.68 17.05 -11.79
N GLU A 46 -14.03 18.32 -12.05
CA GLU A 46 -13.30 19.47 -11.49
C GLU A 46 -13.40 19.57 -9.97
N PHE A 47 -14.56 19.23 -9.40
CA PHE A 47 -14.75 19.17 -7.95
C PHE A 47 -13.96 18.01 -7.33
N ASP A 48 -13.98 16.84 -7.97
CA ASP A 48 -13.29 15.66 -7.47
C ASP A 48 -11.77 15.82 -7.56
N ASN A 49 -11.27 16.43 -8.64
CA ASN A 49 -9.84 16.72 -8.82
C ASN A 49 -9.31 17.75 -7.80
N ARG A 50 -10.08 18.82 -7.50
CA ARG A 50 -9.70 19.79 -6.46
C ARG A 50 -9.65 19.16 -5.07
N ASN A 51 -10.54 18.23 -4.78
CA ASN A 51 -10.58 17.54 -3.50
C ASN A 51 -9.62 16.35 -3.42
N TRP A 52 -9.16 15.82 -4.57
CA TRP A 52 -8.24 14.69 -4.63
C TRP A 52 -6.95 14.98 -3.86
N LEU A 53 -6.33 16.14 -4.08
CA LEU A 53 -5.08 16.50 -3.41
C LEU A 53 -5.25 16.60 -1.89
N HIS A 54 -6.34 17.21 -1.43
CA HIS A 54 -6.64 17.31 0.00
C HIS A 54 -6.82 15.91 0.62
N ARG A 55 -7.63 15.04 -0.03
CA ARG A 55 -7.84 13.66 0.42
C ARG A 55 -6.54 12.85 0.42
N PHE A 56 -5.71 13.06 -0.60
CA PHE A 56 -4.38 12.44 -0.72
C PHE A 56 -3.48 12.83 0.44
N VAL A 57 -3.28 14.14 0.67
CA VAL A 57 -2.41 14.65 1.74
C VAL A 57 -2.90 14.22 3.12
N GLU A 58 -4.21 14.31 3.37
CA GLU A 58 -4.80 13.94 4.65
C GLU A 58 -4.62 12.44 4.95
N ARG A 59 -4.72 11.60 3.92
CA ARG A 59 -4.57 10.13 4.00
C ARG A 59 -3.12 9.69 4.13
N GLU A 60 -2.27 10.20 3.24
CA GLU A 60 -0.86 9.84 3.15
C GLU A 60 0.02 10.68 4.09
N ARG A 61 -0.60 11.47 4.97
CA ARG A 61 0.07 12.31 5.97
C ARG A 61 1.21 11.59 6.68
N ASN A 62 1.00 10.37 7.17
CA ASN A 62 2.03 9.61 7.89
C ASN A 62 3.23 9.28 7.01
N LEU A 63 3.00 8.93 5.73
CA LEU A 63 4.05 8.62 4.79
C LEU A 63 4.79 9.89 4.33
N LEU A 64 4.07 10.98 4.08
CA LEU A 64 4.66 12.27 3.76
C LEU A 64 5.52 12.78 4.93
N ILE A 65 5.03 12.66 6.16
CA ILE A 65 5.81 12.95 7.37
C ILE A 65 7.03 12.04 7.44
N ALA A 66 6.91 10.74 7.19
CA ALA A 66 8.03 9.82 7.18
C ALA A 66 9.12 10.24 6.17
N CYS A 67 8.74 10.59 4.95
CA CYS A 67 9.67 11.09 3.93
C CYS A 67 10.34 12.41 4.35
N ILE A 68 9.57 13.37 4.88
CA ILE A 68 10.10 14.64 5.36
C ILE A 68 11.08 14.41 6.53
N VAL A 69 10.69 13.60 7.51
CA VAL A 69 11.53 13.25 8.67
C VAL A 69 12.81 12.58 8.20
N LEU A 70 12.74 11.65 7.24
CA LEU A 70 13.91 11.00 6.69
C LEU A 70 14.87 12.02 6.07
N VAL A 71 14.39 12.87 5.15
CA VAL A 71 15.22 13.91 4.52
C VAL A 71 15.80 14.88 5.55
N VAL A 72 15.01 15.37 6.50
CA VAL A 72 15.47 16.33 7.51
C VAL A 72 16.48 15.69 8.47
N CYS A 73 16.18 14.52 9.02
CA CYS A 73 17.04 13.85 9.98
C CYS A 73 18.37 13.40 9.34
N MET A 74 18.39 13.10 8.05
CA MET A 74 19.64 12.80 7.33
C MET A 74 20.59 14.01 7.26
N ASN A 75 20.04 15.23 7.18
CA ASN A 75 20.82 16.47 7.10
C ASN A 75 21.30 16.99 8.47
N ILE A 76 20.86 16.38 9.58
CA ILE A 76 21.21 16.79 10.94
C ILE A 76 22.04 15.68 11.60
N SER A 77 23.18 16.02 12.21
CA SER A 77 24.07 15.04 12.87
C SER A 77 23.33 14.17 13.89
N THR A 78 22.49 14.76 14.75
CA THR A 78 21.67 14.01 15.72
C THR A 78 20.64 13.11 15.04
N GLY A 79 20.06 13.57 13.92
CA GLY A 79 19.07 12.80 13.18
C GLY A 79 19.63 11.49 12.61
N ARG A 80 20.91 11.50 12.19
CA ARG A 80 21.60 10.29 11.73
C ARG A 80 21.66 9.18 12.79
N TYR A 81 21.77 9.52 14.08
CA TYR A 81 21.74 8.52 15.14
C TYR A 81 20.35 7.88 15.33
N ILE A 82 19.29 8.66 15.16
CA ILE A 82 17.90 8.16 15.23
C ILE A 82 17.59 7.29 14.01
N LEU A 83 18.09 7.67 12.84
CA LEU A 83 17.91 6.93 11.59
C LEU A 83 18.82 5.71 11.46
N TYR A 84 19.84 5.58 12.31
CA TYR A 84 20.85 4.54 12.23
C TYR A 84 20.30 3.11 12.02
N PRO A 85 19.32 2.61 12.80
CA PRO A 85 18.76 1.27 12.55
C PRO A 85 18.04 1.16 11.19
N PHE A 86 17.43 2.24 10.71
CA PHE A 86 16.77 2.26 9.40
C PHE A 86 17.79 2.31 8.26
N MET A 87 18.91 3.01 8.45
CA MET A 87 20.05 2.99 7.54
C MET A 87 20.65 1.59 7.45
N ILE A 88 20.94 0.92 8.58
CA ILE A 88 21.41 -0.47 8.61
C ILE A 88 20.43 -1.42 7.91
N PHE A 89 19.13 -1.24 8.14
CA PHE A 89 18.10 -1.97 7.44
C PHE A 89 18.14 -1.74 5.92
N SER A 90 18.24 -0.50 5.46
CA SER A 90 18.34 -0.13 4.04
C SER A 90 19.58 -0.77 3.39
N THR A 91 20.74 -0.65 4.03
CA THR A 91 21.99 -1.28 3.61
C THR A 91 21.84 -2.79 3.51
N TRP A 92 21.23 -3.44 4.50
CA TRP A 92 20.98 -4.88 4.44
C TRP A 92 20.09 -5.27 3.25
N VAL A 93 19.03 -4.51 2.97
CA VAL A 93 18.18 -4.76 1.79
C VAL A 93 19.01 -4.61 0.51
N HIS A 94 19.84 -3.57 0.40
CA HIS A 94 20.73 -3.32 -0.73
C HIS A 94 21.68 -4.48 -0.99
N GLU A 95 22.40 -4.92 0.05
CA GLU A 95 23.30 -6.07 -0.05
C GLU A 95 22.57 -7.38 -0.38
N MET A 96 21.36 -7.56 0.15
CA MET A 96 20.50 -8.69 -0.21
C MET A 96 20.05 -8.64 -1.66
N CYS A 97 19.86 -7.47 -2.25
CA CYS A 97 19.53 -7.31 -3.66
C CYS A 97 20.70 -7.72 -4.57
N HIS A 98 21.95 -7.38 -4.23
CA HIS A 98 23.13 -7.93 -4.92
C HIS A 98 23.21 -9.45 -4.78
N ALA A 99 23.01 -9.96 -3.56
CA ALA A 99 23.02 -11.39 -3.29
C ALA A 99 21.97 -12.14 -4.13
N MET A 100 20.75 -11.60 -4.21
CA MET A 100 19.68 -12.20 -4.99
C MET A 100 19.94 -12.09 -6.50
N ALA A 101 20.45 -10.95 -6.98
CA ALA A 101 20.85 -10.78 -8.38
C ALA A 101 21.92 -11.81 -8.79
N ALA A 102 22.88 -12.10 -7.91
CA ALA A 102 23.90 -13.11 -8.15
C ALA A 102 23.30 -14.52 -8.28
N LEU A 103 22.38 -14.89 -7.37
CA LEU A 103 21.67 -16.17 -7.44
C LEU A 103 20.83 -16.29 -8.72
N LEU A 104 20.11 -15.23 -9.10
CA LEU A 104 19.32 -15.18 -10.33
C LEU A 104 20.18 -15.37 -11.59
N MET A 105 21.41 -14.88 -11.58
CA MET A 105 22.36 -15.02 -12.69
C MET A 105 23.08 -16.38 -12.73
N GLY A 106 22.69 -17.32 -11.85
CA GLY A 106 23.29 -18.65 -11.70
C GLY A 106 24.62 -18.65 -10.94
N GLY A 107 24.90 -17.57 -10.22
CA GLY A 107 26.04 -17.43 -9.33
C GLY A 107 25.76 -17.94 -7.93
N TYR A 108 26.60 -17.51 -6.98
CA TYR A 108 26.42 -17.84 -5.57
C TYR A 108 26.86 -16.69 -4.66
N VAL A 109 26.37 -16.74 -3.42
CA VAL A 109 26.66 -15.77 -2.36
C VAL A 109 27.59 -16.42 -1.35
N GLN A 110 28.75 -15.83 -1.13
CA GLN A 110 29.76 -16.35 -0.21
C GLN A 110 29.48 -15.90 1.22
N LYS A 111 29.36 -14.58 1.39
CA LYS A 111 29.08 -13.94 2.67
C LYS A 111 28.51 -12.53 2.47
N LEU A 112 27.83 -12.06 3.49
CA LEU A 112 27.40 -10.68 3.66
C LEU A 112 28.12 -10.11 4.88
N GLN A 113 28.49 -8.84 4.82
CA GLN A 113 29.04 -8.08 5.94
C GLN A 113 28.31 -6.74 6.03
N ILE A 114 27.95 -6.35 7.24
CA ILE A 114 27.38 -5.03 7.55
C ILE A 114 28.26 -4.37 8.59
N PHE A 115 28.65 -3.11 8.40
CA PHE A 115 29.65 -2.42 9.21
C PHE A 115 29.05 -1.31 10.08
N ARG A 116 29.82 -0.84 11.07
CA ARG A 116 29.36 0.16 12.05
C ARG A 116 29.15 1.55 11.47
N ASP A 117 29.85 1.86 10.38
CA ASP A 117 29.69 3.10 9.64
C ASP A 117 28.37 3.16 8.84
N GLY A 118 27.61 2.06 8.78
CA GLY A 118 26.37 1.94 8.02
C GLY A 118 26.55 1.26 6.66
N SER A 119 27.80 1.00 6.24
CA SER A 119 28.10 0.39 4.95
C SER A 119 27.94 -1.13 4.97
N GLY A 120 27.85 -1.73 3.78
CA GLY A 120 27.67 -3.16 3.58
C GLY A 120 28.57 -3.69 2.48
N LEU A 121 28.80 -5.01 2.49
CA LEU A 121 29.47 -5.74 1.41
C LEU A 121 28.82 -7.12 1.18
N ALA A 122 28.37 -7.33 -0.06
CA ALA A 122 27.90 -8.61 -0.58
C ALA A 122 28.97 -9.31 -1.42
N TYR A 123 29.60 -10.31 -0.83
CA TYR A 123 30.58 -11.15 -1.52
C TYR A 123 29.84 -12.14 -2.41
N THR A 124 29.72 -11.80 -3.68
CA THR A 124 29.01 -12.59 -4.69
C THR A 124 29.96 -13.05 -5.79
N ALA A 125 29.64 -14.18 -6.41
CA ALA A 125 30.44 -14.73 -7.49
C ALA A 125 29.56 -15.18 -8.65
N VAL A 126 29.84 -14.64 -9.83
CA VAL A 126 29.16 -14.96 -11.08
C VAL A 126 30.14 -15.00 -12.26
N SER A 127 29.87 -15.86 -13.24
CA SER A 127 30.68 -16.03 -14.44
C SER A 127 30.27 -15.05 -15.56
N GLY A 128 31.23 -14.32 -16.11
CA GLY A 128 31.04 -13.42 -17.24
C GLY A 128 30.83 -11.94 -16.85
N SER A 129 31.45 -11.04 -17.63
CA SER A 129 31.48 -9.59 -17.37
C SER A 129 30.08 -8.99 -17.30
N TRP A 130 29.22 -9.31 -18.28
CA TRP A 130 27.87 -8.77 -18.33
C TRP A 130 27.03 -9.14 -17.10
N LYS A 131 27.12 -10.38 -16.62
CA LYS A 131 26.41 -10.82 -15.41
C LYS A 131 26.91 -10.11 -14.15
N ARG A 132 28.20 -9.78 -14.08
CA ARG A 132 28.75 -8.98 -12.97
C ARG A 132 28.17 -7.57 -12.97
N GLY A 133 28.04 -6.94 -14.14
CA GLY A 133 27.32 -5.67 -14.27
C GLY A 133 25.87 -5.78 -13.79
N PHE A 134 25.18 -6.88 -14.09
CA PHE A 134 23.80 -7.09 -13.61
C PHE A 134 23.73 -7.18 -12.08
N VAL A 135 24.66 -7.93 -11.48
CA VAL A 135 24.74 -8.06 -10.02
C VAL A 135 25.05 -6.71 -9.37
N ALA A 136 26.01 -5.96 -9.89
CA ALA A 136 26.35 -4.61 -9.39
C ALA A 136 25.19 -3.62 -9.57
N SER A 137 24.42 -3.72 -10.65
CA SER A 137 23.21 -2.91 -10.83
C SER A 137 22.05 -3.34 -9.91
N GLY A 138 22.17 -4.44 -9.16
CA GLY A 138 21.06 -4.99 -8.39
C GLY A 138 20.69 -4.20 -7.14
N GLY A 139 21.65 -3.53 -6.50
CA GLY A 139 21.49 -2.88 -5.20
C GLY A 139 20.43 -1.77 -5.21
N TYR A 140 20.72 -0.63 -5.85
CA TYR A 140 19.83 0.53 -5.86
C TYR A 140 18.45 0.26 -6.47
N PRO A 141 18.34 -0.24 -7.72
CA PRO A 141 17.03 -0.52 -8.34
C PRO A 141 16.27 -1.63 -7.62
N GLY A 142 16.95 -2.66 -7.12
CA GLY A 142 16.32 -3.75 -6.37
C GLY A 142 15.70 -3.26 -5.07
N THR A 143 16.43 -2.45 -4.32
CA THR A 143 15.96 -1.86 -3.05
C THR A 143 14.80 -0.90 -3.29
N ALA A 144 14.89 -0.04 -4.29
CA ALA A 144 13.81 0.85 -4.69
C ALA A 144 12.53 0.07 -5.09
N THR A 145 12.71 -1.03 -5.81
CA THR A 145 11.62 -1.94 -6.20
C THR A 145 10.98 -2.60 -5.00
N LEU A 146 11.77 -3.10 -4.04
CA LEU A 146 11.27 -3.66 -2.79
C LEU A 146 10.51 -2.60 -1.97
N GLY A 147 11.02 -1.37 -1.89
CA GLY A 147 10.30 -0.26 -1.26
C GLY A 147 8.93 -0.01 -1.87
N CYS A 148 8.83 0.04 -3.21
CA CYS A 148 7.55 0.13 -3.91
C CYS A 148 6.62 -1.06 -3.58
N ILE A 149 7.15 -2.28 -3.56
CA ILE A 149 6.37 -3.48 -3.20
C ILE A 149 5.82 -3.35 -1.77
N LEU A 150 6.63 -2.89 -0.81
CA LEU A 150 6.18 -2.63 0.57
C LEU A 150 5.06 -1.58 0.62
N LEU A 151 5.21 -0.46 -0.10
CA LEU A 151 4.15 0.55 -0.23
C LEU A 151 2.85 -0.04 -0.79
N LEU A 152 2.94 -0.93 -1.78
CA LEU A 152 1.77 -1.62 -2.32
C LEU A 152 1.14 -2.60 -1.30
N PHE A 153 1.94 -3.29 -0.48
CA PHE A 153 1.41 -4.18 0.57
C PHE A 153 0.69 -3.42 1.69
N ARG A 154 1.15 -2.20 1.99
CA ARG A 154 0.55 -1.32 3.01
C ARG A 154 -0.96 -1.10 2.81
N ARG A 155 -1.44 -1.16 1.55
CA ARG A 155 -2.86 -1.00 1.24
C ARG A 155 -3.77 -2.06 1.86
N THR A 156 -3.23 -3.22 2.24
CA THR A 156 -4.01 -4.32 2.82
C THR A 156 -4.12 -4.19 4.34
N THR A 157 -5.13 -4.82 4.96
CA THR A 157 -5.34 -4.75 6.42
C THR A 157 -4.24 -5.47 7.21
N LEU A 158 -3.73 -6.58 6.67
CA LEU A 158 -2.68 -7.39 7.30
C LEU A 158 -1.29 -7.13 6.70
N GLY A 159 -1.18 -6.29 5.67
CA GLY A 159 0.07 -6.04 4.94
C GLY A 159 1.19 -5.53 5.82
N PRO A 160 1.00 -4.45 6.61
CA PRO A 160 2.01 -3.97 7.53
C PRO A 160 2.45 -5.02 8.56
N THR A 161 1.51 -5.82 9.08
CA THR A 161 1.79 -6.91 10.02
C THR A 161 2.62 -8.02 9.39
N VAL A 162 2.13 -8.61 8.30
CA VAL A 162 2.82 -9.71 7.61
C VAL A 162 4.15 -9.22 7.07
N GLY A 163 4.19 -8.05 6.43
CA GLY A 163 5.39 -7.46 5.87
C GLY A 163 6.48 -7.21 6.91
N THR A 164 6.15 -6.59 8.05
CA THR A 164 7.12 -6.32 9.12
C THR A 164 7.66 -7.62 9.73
N ILE A 165 6.80 -8.62 9.98
CA ILE A 165 7.22 -9.92 10.49
C ILE A 165 8.10 -10.65 9.47
N SER A 166 7.69 -10.64 8.19
CA SER A 166 8.46 -11.28 7.11
C SER A 166 9.84 -10.67 6.95
N ILE A 167 9.95 -9.33 6.97
CA ILE A 167 11.23 -8.62 6.97
C ILE A 167 12.09 -9.10 8.15
N GLY A 168 11.54 -9.07 9.36
CA GLY A 168 12.28 -9.47 10.56
C GLY A 168 12.78 -10.92 10.51
N LEU A 169 11.94 -11.85 10.04
CA LEU A 169 12.31 -13.25 9.86
C LEU A 169 13.37 -13.44 8.76
N LEU A 170 13.29 -12.69 7.66
CA LEU A 170 14.28 -12.74 6.58
C LEU A 170 15.64 -12.21 7.04
N MET A 171 15.67 -11.16 7.88
CA MET A 171 16.91 -10.68 8.49
C MET A 171 17.55 -11.78 9.34
N VAL A 172 16.79 -12.40 10.24
CA VAL A 172 17.28 -13.51 11.09
C VAL A 172 17.76 -14.70 10.25
N LEU A 173 17.02 -15.06 9.20
CA LEU A 173 17.40 -16.14 8.30
C LEU A 173 18.70 -15.82 7.53
N SER A 174 18.84 -14.59 7.05
CA SER A 174 20.05 -14.15 6.35
C SER A 174 21.29 -14.22 7.24
N CYS A 175 21.14 -13.99 8.55
CA CYS A 175 22.22 -14.16 9.52
C CYS A 175 22.74 -15.60 9.57
N ALA A 176 21.83 -16.58 9.58
CA ALA A 176 22.22 -17.99 9.54
C ALA A 176 22.92 -18.33 8.21
N MET A 177 22.40 -17.84 7.09
CA MET A 177 22.84 -18.24 5.75
C MET A 177 24.14 -17.57 5.28
N TRP A 178 24.26 -16.25 5.45
CA TRP A 178 25.26 -15.44 4.74
C TRP A 178 26.00 -14.41 5.58
N VAL A 179 25.44 -13.89 6.67
CA VAL A 179 26.15 -12.84 7.45
C VAL A 179 27.32 -13.45 8.22
N ARG A 180 28.55 -12.93 8.05
CA ARG A 180 29.77 -13.53 8.63
C ARG A 180 30.64 -12.58 9.46
N ASN A 181 30.14 -11.40 9.83
CA ASN A 181 30.87 -10.48 10.72
C ASN A 181 30.09 -10.21 12.02
N GLY A 182 30.81 -10.01 13.12
CA GLY A 182 30.22 -9.97 14.47
C GLY A 182 29.23 -8.82 14.68
N PHE A 183 29.52 -7.64 14.15
CA PHE A 183 28.62 -6.50 14.22
C PHE A 183 27.32 -6.75 13.44
N GLY A 184 27.43 -7.19 12.17
CA GLY A 184 26.26 -7.50 11.34
C GLY A 184 25.38 -8.59 11.98
N LEU A 185 25.98 -9.63 12.55
CA LEU A 185 25.23 -10.66 13.29
C LEU A 185 24.47 -10.06 14.48
N ALA A 186 25.11 -9.25 15.31
CA ALA A 186 24.47 -8.66 16.49
C ALA A 186 23.33 -7.72 16.08
N MET A 187 23.59 -6.77 15.18
CA MET A 187 22.61 -5.78 14.75
C MET A 187 21.43 -6.43 14.02
N LEU A 188 21.68 -7.21 12.95
CA LEU A 188 20.61 -7.76 12.13
C LEU A 188 19.77 -8.81 12.87
N LEU A 189 20.36 -9.60 13.78
CA LEU A 189 19.57 -10.48 14.64
C LEU A 189 18.70 -9.67 15.60
N SER A 190 19.25 -8.62 16.23
CA SER A 190 18.49 -7.78 17.15
C SER A 190 17.34 -7.07 16.45
N GLU A 191 17.60 -6.42 15.31
CA GLU A 191 16.59 -5.74 14.49
C GLU A 191 15.56 -6.73 13.95
N GLY A 192 16.00 -7.88 13.43
CA GLY A 192 15.08 -8.89 12.91
C GLY A 192 14.12 -9.44 13.98
N ILE A 193 14.62 -9.68 15.20
CA ILE A 193 13.80 -10.08 16.34
C ILE A 193 12.85 -8.95 16.75
N VAL A 194 13.35 -7.72 16.88
CA VAL A 194 12.56 -6.55 17.26
C VAL A 194 11.43 -6.30 16.26
N LEU A 195 11.73 -6.28 14.95
CA LEU A 195 10.71 -6.11 13.91
C LEU A 195 9.66 -7.23 13.95
N SER A 196 10.08 -8.48 14.17
CA SER A 196 9.15 -9.61 14.30
C SER A 196 8.23 -9.45 15.53
N LEU A 197 8.78 -9.00 16.66
CA LEU A 197 8.01 -8.75 17.88
C LEU A 197 7.06 -7.54 17.73
N LEU A 198 7.53 -6.46 17.12
CA LEU A 198 6.72 -5.28 16.82
C LEU A 198 5.59 -5.63 15.86
N GLY A 199 5.86 -6.37 14.79
CA GLY A 199 4.82 -6.85 13.90
C GLY A 199 3.75 -7.69 14.61
N TRP A 200 4.13 -8.46 15.64
CA TRP A 200 3.19 -9.27 16.42
C TRP A 200 2.41 -8.50 17.49
N LYS A 201 3.03 -7.50 18.13
CA LYS A 201 2.49 -6.86 19.35
C LYS A 201 2.10 -5.39 19.20
N LEU A 202 2.65 -4.69 18.21
CA LEU A 202 2.45 -3.25 18.06
C LEU A 202 1.03 -2.95 17.55
N PRO A 203 0.31 -1.95 18.11
CA PRO A 203 -1.01 -1.57 17.61
C PRO A 203 -0.96 -1.16 16.13
N ALA A 204 -2.02 -1.47 15.39
CA ALA A 204 -2.07 -1.31 13.94
C ALA A 204 -1.72 0.11 13.45
N HIS A 205 -2.07 1.15 14.22
CA HIS A 205 -1.74 2.54 13.87
C HIS A 205 -0.21 2.78 13.87
N PHE A 206 0.47 2.42 14.95
CA PHE A 206 1.93 2.59 15.05
C PHE A 206 2.69 1.66 14.11
N LEU A 207 2.15 0.47 13.86
CA LEU A 207 2.72 -0.47 12.91
C LEU A 207 2.63 0.03 11.47
N ASP A 208 1.53 0.69 11.08
CA ASP A 208 1.42 1.34 9.77
C ASP A 208 2.46 2.46 9.62
N VAL A 209 2.71 3.26 10.67
CA VAL A 209 3.75 4.30 10.66
C VAL A 209 5.14 3.69 10.50
N LEU A 210 5.49 2.69 11.30
CA LEU A 210 6.77 1.98 11.21
C LEU A 210 6.97 1.36 9.82
N PHE A 211 5.96 0.66 9.32
CA PHE A 211 6.02 0.00 8.02
C PHE A 211 6.13 1.01 6.87
N SER A 212 5.44 2.15 6.97
CA SER A 212 5.58 3.26 6.02
C SER A 212 7.01 3.82 6.02
N PHE A 213 7.62 3.93 7.20
CA PHE A 213 9.00 4.39 7.33
C PHE A 213 10.00 3.40 6.70
N LEU A 214 9.85 2.10 6.96
CA LEU A 214 10.66 1.06 6.31
C LEU A 214 10.52 1.09 4.78
N ALA A 215 9.28 1.20 4.29
CA ALA A 215 8.99 1.24 2.87
C ALA A 215 9.58 2.48 2.19
N ALA A 216 9.45 3.66 2.81
CA ALA A 216 10.03 4.91 2.32
C ALA A 216 11.56 4.87 2.33
N THR A 217 12.17 4.31 3.37
CA THR A 217 13.63 4.15 3.47
C THR A 217 14.16 3.30 2.30
N CYS A 218 13.51 2.17 1.99
CA CYS A 218 13.89 1.36 0.83
C CYS A 218 13.61 2.07 -0.50
N SER A 219 12.44 2.69 -0.66
CA SER A 219 12.06 3.28 -1.94
C SER A 219 12.93 4.48 -2.32
N LEU A 220 13.45 5.20 -1.32
CA LEU A 220 14.33 6.37 -1.44
C LEU A 220 15.80 6.06 -1.13
N ASN A 221 16.24 4.80 -1.21
CA ASN A 221 17.62 4.43 -0.83
C ASN A 221 18.70 5.20 -1.61
N ALA A 222 18.45 5.54 -2.88
CA ALA A 222 19.39 6.27 -3.73
C ALA A 222 19.55 7.73 -3.30
N VAL A 223 18.51 8.30 -2.68
CA VAL A 223 18.56 9.62 -2.06
C VAL A 223 19.30 9.53 -0.73
N GLU A 224 19.07 8.45 0.01
CA GLU A 224 19.70 8.20 1.30
C GLU A 224 21.23 8.06 1.15
N SER A 225 21.68 7.19 0.25
CA SER A 225 23.09 6.91 -0.01
C SER A 225 23.66 7.76 -1.16
N ILE A 226 23.18 9.00 -1.36
CA ILE A 226 23.53 9.81 -2.55
C ILE A 226 25.05 10.06 -2.69
N HIS A 227 25.75 10.19 -1.56
CA HIS A 227 27.20 10.38 -1.55
C HIS A 227 27.94 9.13 -2.06
N ASP A 228 27.49 7.95 -1.63
CA ASP A 228 28.09 6.66 -2.03
C ASP A 228 27.73 6.32 -3.49
N LEU A 229 26.49 6.61 -3.91
CA LEU A 229 26.01 6.43 -5.27
C LEU A 229 26.91 7.14 -6.30
N PHE A 230 27.22 8.41 -6.04
CA PHE A 230 28.07 9.23 -6.91
C PHE A 230 29.56 9.17 -6.57
N ALA A 231 29.96 8.40 -5.54
CA ALA A 231 31.31 8.37 -4.99
C ALA A 231 31.89 9.78 -4.76
N VAL A 232 31.11 10.68 -4.17
CA VAL A 232 31.51 12.08 -3.94
C VAL A 232 32.33 12.17 -2.66
N GLY A 233 33.66 12.28 -2.82
CA GLY A 233 34.63 12.33 -1.73
C GLY A 233 35.19 10.94 -1.40
N ASN A 234 36.01 10.85 -0.35
CA ASN A 234 36.51 9.58 0.16
C ASN A 234 35.33 8.86 0.83
N TYR A 235 34.83 7.81 0.19
CA TYR A 235 33.81 6.96 0.79
C TYR A 235 34.48 5.72 1.41
N TYR A 236 33.96 5.28 2.54
CA TYR A 236 34.60 4.25 3.37
C TYR A 236 33.67 3.06 3.53
N VAL A 237 34.21 1.86 3.40
CA VAL A 237 33.49 0.61 3.63
C VAL A 237 34.25 -0.18 4.68
N GLY A 238 33.66 -0.32 5.87
CA GLY A 238 34.33 -1.00 6.98
C GLY A 238 35.59 -0.28 7.46
N GLY A 239 35.69 1.03 7.24
CA GLY A 239 36.85 1.86 7.59
C GLY A 239 37.98 1.87 6.55
N GLU A 240 37.85 1.16 5.43
CA GLU A 240 38.77 1.24 4.30
C GLU A 240 38.22 2.20 3.24
N GLU A 241 39.08 3.07 2.72
CA GLU A 241 38.71 3.95 1.60
C GLU A 241 38.54 3.10 0.34
N VAL A 242 37.37 3.20 -0.27
CA VAL A 242 37.09 2.53 -1.54
C VAL A 242 36.85 3.62 -2.59
N THR A 243 37.16 3.34 -3.85
CA THR A 243 37.12 4.35 -4.93
C THR A 243 36.05 4.08 -6.01
N ASN A 244 35.48 2.87 -6.04
CA ASN A 244 34.49 2.43 -7.03
C ASN A 244 33.13 2.08 -6.40
N SER A 245 32.11 2.91 -6.65
CA SER A 245 30.73 2.57 -6.30
C SER A 245 30.14 1.48 -7.21
N ASP A 246 28.94 1.00 -6.91
CA ASP A 246 28.17 0.11 -7.81
C ASP A 246 28.07 0.67 -9.23
N ALA A 247 27.88 1.98 -9.35
CA ALA A 247 27.80 2.68 -10.63
C ALA A 247 29.12 2.62 -11.41
N HIS A 248 30.26 2.68 -10.72
CA HIS A 248 31.58 2.48 -11.34
C HIS A 248 31.75 1.05 -11.84
N THR A 249 31.34 0.07 -11.04
CA THR A 249 31.38 -1.34 -11.46
C THR A 249 30.53 -1.58 -12.69
N VAL A 250 29.32 -1.03 -12.74
CA VAL A 250 28.45 -1.14 -13.92
C VAL A 250 29.05 -0.43 -15.13
N ALA A 251 29.58 0.78 -14.97
CA ALA A 251 30.28 1.50 -16.03
C ALA A 251 31.45 0.71 -16.61
N GLU A 252 32.23 0.02 -15.76
CA GLU A 252 33.34 -0.82 -16.20
C GLU A 252 32.87 -2.05 -16.99
N LYS A 253 31.73 -2.66 -16.63
CA LYS A 253 31.26 -3.91 -17.26
C LYS A 253 30.32 -3.70 -18.44
N TRP A 254 29.50 -2.66 -18.42
CA TRP A 254 28.47 -2.37 -19.42
C TRP A 254 28.77 -1.11 -20.25
N GLY A 255 29.78 -0.32 -19.88
CA GLY A 255 30.12 0.95 -20.51
C GLY A 255 29.32 2.13 -19.95
N MET A 256 29.46 3.29 -20.61
CA MET A 256 28.96 4.61 -20.17
C MET A 256 29.70 5.16 -18.95
N ASP A 257 29.45 6.44 -18.65
CA ASP A 257 29.93 7.08 -17.43
C ASP A 257 29.15 6.55 -16.21
N TYR A 258 29.81 6.37 -15.07
CA TYR A 258 29.16 5.96 -13.82
C TYR A 258 28.04 6.94 -13.41
N ARG A 259 28.20 8.23 -13.73
CA ARG A 259 27.21 9.26 -13.45
C ARG A 259 25.89 9.01 -14.17
N PHE A 260 25.94 8.45 -15.38
CA PHE A 260 24.74 8.08 -16.11
C PHE A 260 23.93 7.03 -15.34
N TRP A 261 24.60 5.97 -14.87
CA TRP A 261 23.97 4.91 -14.08
C TRP A 261 23.46 5.42 -12.73
N ALA A 262 24.25 6.26 -12.05
CA ALA A 262 23.84 6.90 -10.79
C ALA A 262 22.57 7.75 -10.95
N ILE A 263 22.50 8.62 -11.96
CA ILE A 263 21.31 9.43 -12.26
C ILE A 263 20.14 8.53 -12.63
N LEU A 264 20.36 7.50 -13.44
CA LEU A 264 19.31 6.57 -13.85
C LEU A 264 18.67 5.89 -12.63
N TRP A 265 19.47 5.39 -11.69
CA TRP A 265 18.96 4.73 -10.48
C TRP A 265 18.29 5.70 -9.50
N LEU A 266 18.81 6.93 -9.40
CA LEU A 266 18.17 8.00 -8.63
C LEU A 266 16.77 8.33 -9.17
N VAL A 267 16.65 8.52 -10.49
CA VAL A 267 15.35 8.76 -11.14
C VAL A 267 14.43 7.56 -10.96
N PHE A 268 14.96 6.34 -11.13
CA PHE A 268 14.20 5.11 -10.92
C PHE A 268 13.64 5.02 -9.49
N SER A 269 14.42 5.38 -8.47
CA SER A 269 13.98 5.42 -7.06
C SER A 269 12.80 6.39 -6.85
N PHE A 270 12.84 7.58 -7.46
CA PHE A 270 11.71 8.51 -7.42
C PHE A 270 10.47 7.97 -8.13
N VAL A 271 10.64 7.36 -9.31
CA VAL A 271 9.53 6.74 -10.06
C VAL A 271 8.89 5.62 -9.24
N MET A 272 9.69 4.72 -8.67
CA MET A 272 9.17 3.61 -7.87
C MET A 272 8.47 4.09 -6.59
N THR A 273 8.98 5.14 -5.96
CA THR A 273 8.31 5.79 -4.82
C THR A 273 6.97 6.38 -5.26
N ALA A 274 6.92 7.15 -6.36
CA ALA A 274 5.70 7.77 -6.86
C ALA A 274 4.64 6.72 -7.26
N VAL A 275 5.06 5.67 -7.97
CA VAL A 275 4.19 4.54 -8.35
C VAL A 275 3.63 3.87 -7.10
N GLY A 276 4.47 3.53 -6.12
CA GLY A 276 4.05 2.89 -4.89
C GLY A 276 2.99 3.70 -4.14
N ILE A 277 3.17 5.01 -4.05
CA ILE A 277 2.26 5.93 -3.36
C ILE A 277 0.94 6.11 -4.11
N ILE A 278 1.00 6.46 -5.40
CA ILE A 278 -0.19 6.78 -6.20
C ILE A 278 -1.08 5.55 -6.36
N PHE A 279 -0.50 4.39 -6.66
CA PHE A 279 -1.28 3.16 -6.80
C PHE A 279 -1.86 2.68 -5.47
N ALA A 280 -1.12 2.78 -4.36
CA ALA A 280 -1.63 2.41 -3.05
C ALA A 280 -2.82 3.29 -2.64
N PHE A 281 -2.73 4.59 -2.90
CA PHE A 281 -3.80 5.57 -2.64
C PHE A 281 -5.05 5.25 -3.48
N ASN A 282 -4.91 5.24 -4.82
CA ASN A 282 -6.04 5.05 -5.74
C ASN A 282 -6.75 3.71 -5.51
N ALA A 283 -6.01 2.63 -5.26
CA ALA A 283 -6.61 1.33 -5.00
C ALA A 283 -7.49 1.31 -3.75
N ARG A 284 -7.08 2.02 -2.69
CA ARG A 284 -7.83 2.06 -1.43
C ARG A 284 -9.02 3.01 -1.50
N GLU A 285 -8.88 4.14 -2.18
CA GLU A 285 -10.01 5.05 -2.45
C GLU A 285 -11.11 4.31 -3.20
N ASN A 286 -10.76 3.57 -4.25
CA ASN A 286 -11.71 2.73 -4.99
C ASN A 286 -12.38 1.67 -4.11
N GLN A 287 -11.67 1.08 -3.15
CA GLN A 287 -12.29 0.14 -2.19
C GLN A 287 -13.30 0.81 -1.26
N LEU A 288 -13.01 2.03 -0.80
CA LEU A 288 -13.91 2.79 0.07
C LEU A 288 -15.17 3.24 -0.69
N LEU A 289 -14.99 3.73 -1.92
CA LEU A 289 -16.11 4.10 -2.80
C LEU A 289 -17.02 2.91 -3.08
N ARG A 290 -16.45 1.73 -3.38
CA ARG A 290 -17.22 0.50 -3.57
C ARG A 290 -18.02 0.12 -2.32
N ARG A 291 -17.38 0.13 -1.14
CA ARG A 291 -18.06 -0.18 0.14
C ARG A 291 -19.20 0.79 0.44
N ARG A 292 -18.99 2.08 0.19
CA ARG A 292 -20.02 3.11 0.40
C ARG A 292 -21.21 2.91 -0.54
N ASN A 293 -20.96 2.64 -1.82
CA ASN A 293 -22.02 2.40 -2.80
C ASN A 293 -22.82 1.15 -2.41
N THR A 294 -22.15 0.04 -2.05
CA THR A 294 -22.86 -1.16 -1.57
C THR A 294 -23.71 -0.91 -0.33
N HIS A 295 -23.22 -0.10 0.62
CA HIS A 295 -24.01 0.26 1.80
C HIS A 295 -25.23 1.11 1.43
N TYR A 296 -25.08 2.06 0.50
CA TYR A 296 -26.18 2.88 0.00
C TYR A 296 -27.23 2.03 -0.71
N ASP A 297 -26.81 1.16 -1.63
CA ASP A 297 -27.70 0.25 -2.36
C ASP A 297 -28.46 -0.67 -1.40
N ASN A 298 -27.81 -1.16 -0.34
CA ASN A 298 -28.46 -1.96 0.70
C ASN A 298 -29.46 -1.15 1.53
N ALA A 299 -29.14 0.11 1.86
CA ALA A 299 -30.05 0.98 2.61
C ALA A 299 -31.32 1.29 1.80
N VAL A 300 -31.16 1.67 0.53
CA VAL A 300 -32.30 1.93 -0.37
C VAL A 300 -33.13 0.66 -0.58
N ARG A 301 -32.49 -0.50 -0.77
CA ARG A 301 -33.20 -1.78 -0.87
C ARG A 301 -34.02 -2.06 0.39
N ASN A 302 -33.47 -1.81 1.57
CA ASN A 302 -34.18 -2.03 2.83
C ASN A 302 -35.36 -1.07 3.00
N GLU A 303 -35.21 0.21 2.64
CA GLU A 303 -36.32 1.17 2.65
C GLU A 303 -37.46 0.77 1.69
N ILE A 304 -37.13 0.24 0.51
CA ILE A 304 -38.14 -0.27 -0.44
C ILE A 304 -38.87 -1.49 0.13
N ILE A 305 -38.14 -2.44 0.73
CA ILE A 305 -38.74 -3.61 1.38
C ILE A 305 -39.64 -3.18 2.54
N ASP A 306 -39.19 -2.25 3.38
CA ASP A 306 -39.97 -1.74 4.51
C ASP A 306 -41.23 -1.00 4.03
N ALA A 307 -41.17 -0.28 2.91
CA ALA A 307 -42.33 0.36 2.30
C ALA A 307 -43.32 -0.66 1.67
N GLU A 308 -42.83 -1.79 1.15
CA GLU A 308 -43.65 -2.84 0.54
C GLU A 308 -44.27 -3.80 1.56
N VAL A 309 -43.67 -3.93 2.76
CA VAL A 309 -44.15 -4.77 3.88
C VAL A 309 -45.14 -4.03 4.80
N MET A 310 -45.42 -2.74 4.55
CA MET A 310 -46.48 -2.01 5.27
C MET A 310 -47.84 -2.70 5.00
N PRO A 311 -48.52 -3.26 6.03
CA PRO A 311 -49.85 -3.80 5.83
C PRO A 311 -50.75 -2.65 5.39
N VAL A 312 -51.40 -2.80 4.24
CA VAL A 312 -52.51 -1.94 3.84
C VAL A 312 -53.58 -2.10 4.93
N THR A 313 -53.56 -1.21 5.94
CA THR A 313 -54.69 -1.06 6.85
C THR A 313 -55.84 -0.56 6.00
N TYR A 314 -56.73 -1.48 5.62
CA TYR A 314 -58.00 -1.17 5.01
C TYR A 314 -58.76 -0.26 5.97
N ILE A 315 -58.70 1.06 5.75
CA ILE A 315 -59.59 1.99 6.42
C ILE A 315 -60.95 1.78 5.74
N SER A 316 -61.80 0.97 6.37
CA SER A 316 -63.21 0.87 5.99
C SER A 316 -63.82 2.28 6.00
N PRO A 317 -64.57 2.70 4.96
CA PRO A 317 -65.22 4.00 4.96
C PRO A 317 -66.23 4.08 6.12
N PRO A 318 -66.35 5.22 6.82
CA PRO A 318 -67.29 5.34 7.93
C PRO A 318 -68.72 5.24 7.41
N ALA A 319 -69.52 4.42 8.10
CA ALA A 319 -70.96 4.37 7.88
C ALA A 319 -71.57 5.75 8.16
N THR A 320 -72.36 6.26 7.22
CA THR A 320 -73.18 7.46 7.39
C THR A 320 -74.11 7.28 8.57
N GLN A 321 -73.82 7.96 9.68
CA GLN A 321 -74.68 8.02 10.85
C GLN A 321 -75.18 9.44 11.04
N ASN A 322 -76.50 9.57 10.98
CA ASN A 322 -77.26 10.81 11.06
C ASN A 322 -76.93 11.57 12.36
N TYR A 323 -76.67 12.88 12.21
CA TYR A 323 -76.54 13.80 13.32
C TYR A 323 -77.91 14.00 13.99
N ILE A 324 -78.07 13.52 15.22
CA ILE A 324 -79.00 14.09 16.19
C ILE A 324 -78.16 14.74 17.28
N THR A 325 -78.28 16.06 17.36
CA THR A 325 -77.71 16.93 18.38
C THR A 325 -78.36 16.70 19.74
N THR A 326 -77.59 16.37 20.78
CA THR A 326 -77.86 16.78 22.16
C THR A 326 -76.58 16.85 22.99
N ALA A 327 -76.60 17.77 23.94
CA ALA A 327 -75.47 18.38 24.61
C ALA A 327 -74.99 17.67 25.89
N SER A 328 -73.81 18.11 26.33
CA SER A 328 -73.30 18.17 27.72
C SER A 328 -72.70 16.91 28.37
N ARG A 329 -71.38 16.94 28.65
CA ARG A 329 -70.76 17.08 29.99
C ARG A 329 -69.24 16.81 29.95
N PRO A 330 -68.42 17.42 30.84
CA PRO A 330 -66.98 17.31 30.81
C PRO A 330 -66.43 16.08 31.57
N ALA A 331 -65.18 15.75 31.25
CA ALA A 331 -64.43 14.55 31.59
C ALA A 331 -64.17 14.33 33.09
N PRO A 332 -64.00 13.05 33.51
CA PRO A 332 -63.28 12.71 34.74
C PRO A 332 -61.86 12.20 34.42
N SER A 333 -60.86 12.79 35.09
CA SER A 333 -59.53 12.20 35.34
C SER A 333 -59.63 11.09 36.39
N PRO A 334 -58.82 10.01 36.34
CA PRO A 334 -57.76 9.80 37.36
C PRO A 334 -56.62 8.82 36.89
N PRO A 335 -55.71 8.30 37.75
CA PRO A 335 -54.91 8.89 38.84
C PRO A 335 -53.37 8.62 38.70
N LEU A 336 -52.63 9.14 39.68
CA LEU A 336 -51.21 8.91 40.00
C LEU A 336 -50.98 7.70 40.95
N TYR A 337 -49.70 7.27 41.03
CA TYR A 337 -49.06 6.28 41.94
C TYR A 337 -49.27 4.79 41.58
N ASP A 338 -48.31 3.85 41.76
CA ASP A 338 -47.19 3.76 42.70
C ASP A 338 -46.11 2.77 42.22
N GLN A 339 -44.95 2.83 42.88
CA GLN A 339 -43.77 1.97 42.80
C GLN A 339 -44.03 0.56 43.36
N SER A 340 -43.35 -0.47 42.83
CA SER A 340 -42.74 -1.53 43.66
C SER A 340 -41.80 -2.45 42.88
N MET A 341 -40.67 -2.72 43.52
CA MET A 341 -39.63 -3.71 43.22
C MET A 341 -40.15 -5.13 42.99
N SER A 342 -39.43 -5.91 42.16
CA SER A 342 -39.07 -7.28 42.49
C SER A 342 -37.85 -7.76 41.68
N THR A 343 -36.87 -8.24 42.45
CA THR A 343 -35.68 -9.02 42.11
C THR A 343 -35.95 -10.27 41.29
N GLU A 344 -35.02 -10.65 40.39
CA GLU A 344 -34.51 -12.03 40.28
C GLU A 344 -33.31 -12.14 39.31
N GLN A 345 -32.20 -12.68 39.83
CA GLN A 345 -31.15 -13.41 39.12
C GLN A 345 -31.38 -14.91 39.45
N PRO A 346 -30.91 -15.93 38.70
CA PRO A 346 -29.46 -16.10 38.49
C PRO A 346 -28.98 -16.99 37.29
N GLN A 347 -27.64 -17.18 37.25
CA GLN A 347 -26.84 -18.28 36.63
C GLN A 347 -26.64 -18.28 35.10
N ALA A 348 -25.42 -18.09 34.57
CA ALA A 348 -24.15 -18.87 34.65
C ALA A 348 -24.07 -20.06 33.68
N SER A 349 -23.17 -19.99 32.69
CA SER A 349 -22.25 -21.09 32.34
C SER A 349 -21.29 -20.66 31.22
N ALA A 350 -20.05 -21.15 31.31
CA ALA A 350 -18.91 -20.79 30.48
C ALA A 350 -18.22 -22.05 29.89
N SER A 351 -17.43 -21.80 28.84
CA SER A 351 -16.33 -22.62 28.28
C SER A 351 -16.68 -23.74 27.28
N PRO A 352 -15.70 -24.35 26.54
CA PRO A 352 -14.25 -24.05 26.44
C PRO A 352 -13.63 -24.10 25.01
N GLN A 353 -12.41 -23.56 24.88
CA GLN A 353 -11.42 -23.84 23.83
C GLN A 353 -10.68 -25.18 24.06
N GLU A 354 -10.11 -25.82 23.02
CA GLU A 354 -8.70 -26.30 23.03
C GLU A 354 -8.15 -26.88 21.68
N LYS A 355 -6.90 -26.45 21.37
CA LYS A 355 -5.71 -27.16 20.81
C LYS A 355 -5.68 -27.88 19.45
N LYS A 356 -4.63 -27.57 18.65
CA LYS A 356 -3.68 -28.58 18.07
C LYS A 356 -2.32 -27.99 17.66
N LYS A 357 -1.24 -28.77 17.93
CA LYS A 357 0.20 -28.44 17.79
C LYS A 357 0.87 -29.15 16.59
N ARG A 358 2.00 -28.56 16.20
CA ARG A 358 3.02 -28.84 15.16
C ARG A 358 3.68 -30.24 15.17
N LYS A 359 4.31 -30.59 14.02
CA LYS A 359 5.67 -31.19 13.88
C LYS A 359 6.12 -31.11 12.41
N TRP A 360 7.41 -30.84 12.13
CA TRP A 360 8.25 -31.39 11.04
C TRP A 360 9.60 -30.63 10.96
N PHE A 361 10.74 -31.35 11.02
CA PHE A 361 12.12 -30.88 10.77
C PHE A 361 13.02 -32.06 10.35
N GLY A 362 13.97 -31.81 9.42
CA GLY A 362 15.13 -32.65 9.07
C GLY A 362 15.74 -32.23 7.71
N PHE A 363 16.84 -31.45 7.61
CA PHE A 363 18.30 -31.76 7.59
C PHE A 363 18.77 -32.61 6.38
N LEU A 364 19.89 -32.42 5.63
CA LEU A 364 20.86 -31.36 5.24
C LEU A 364 21.96 -32.00 4.32
N LYS A 365 22.76 -31.16 3.63
CA LYS A 365 24.15 -31.34 3.08
C LYS A 365 24.40 -31.83 1.63
N LYS A 366 25.10 -30.99 0.83
CA LYS A 366 26.54 -31.09 0.42
C LYS A 366 26.99 -29.84 -0.39
N LYS A 367 28.25 -29.39 -0.22
CA LYS A 367 28.95 -28.33 -1.00
C LYS A 367 30.19 -28.92 -1.70
N PRO A 368 30.66 -28.35 -2.82
CA PRO A 368 32.09 -28.26 -3.15
C PRO A 368 32.62 -26.82 -3.12
N GLN A 369 33.92 -26.69 -2.89
CA GLN A 369 34.69 -25.46 -2.73
C GLN A 369 35.00 -24.79 -4.08
N TYR A 370 34.82 -23.47 -4.18
CA TYR A 370 35.47 -22.61 -5.19
C TYR A 370 35.91 -21.30 -4.55
N GLN A 371 37.05 -20.79 -5.00
CA GLN A 371 37.77 -19.65 -4.44
C GLN A 371 36.96 -18.35 -4.54
N ALA A 372 37.03 -17.58 -3.46
CA ALA A 372 36.45 -16.26 -3.31
C ALA A 372 37.41 -15.17 -3.77
N THR A 373 36.94 -14.22 -4.57
CA THR A 373 37.67 -12.99 -4.90
C THR A 373 36.80 -11.81 -4.49
N LEU A 374 37.40 -10.88 -3.73
CA LEU A 374 36.79 -9.68 -3.14
C LEU A 374 36.33 -8.68 -4.21
N TYR A 375 35.15 -8.06 -4.02
CA TYR A 375 34.83 -6.68 -4.41
C TYR A 375 33.84 -6.12 -3.40
#